data_AF-A0A7V4W7F7-F1
#
_entry.id   AF-A0A7V4W7F7-F1
#
_cell.length_a   1.000
_cell.length_b   1.000
_cell.length_c   1.000
_cell.angle_alpha   90.00
_cell.angle_beta   90.00
_cell.angle_gamma   90.00
#
_symmetry.space_group_name_H-M   'P 1'
#
loop_
_entity.id
_entity.type
_entity.pdbx_description
1 polymer ?
#
loop_
_entity_poly.entity_id
_entity_poly.type
_entity_poly.pdbx_seq_one_letter_code
_entity_poly.pdbx_strand_id
1 'polypeptide(L)'
;MTQSERTRSIIKFLFWAAASAGAFWYAVHFYTSGRMVHWYYYQAKADGYAVNARAFMDATPEKPAALTVGDFSTLEGLQARAVKKGDVLPEHATGVISLETLAEGRRASLEGGTLTVKIPWELKQAKGFKYKDTFTHKNIKTNPLSGLWNIVMVGLIGVCLGYLAEGFTDMLGLKFKKIDHSVGH
;
A
#
# COMPACT_ATOMS: atom_id res chain seq x y z
N MET A 1 12.69 -22.99 -42.77
CA MET A 1 12.76 -23.23 -41.32
C MET A 1 12.81 -24.72 -41.10
N THR A 2 13.82 -25.23 -40.39
CA THR A 2 13.95 -26.67 -40.12
C THR A 2 12.96 -27.10 -39.02
N GLN A 3 12.65 -28.40 -38.93
CA GLN A 3 11.76 -28.93 -37.89
C GLN A 3 12.28 -28.62 -36.47
N SER A 4 13.60 -28.68 -36.28
CA SER A 4 14.27 -28.30 -35.02
C SER A 4 14.08 -26.82 -34.67
N GLU A 5 14.23 -25.91 -35.65
CA GLU A 5 13.97 -24.48 -35.46
C GLU A 5 12.51 -24.19 -35.09
N ARG A 6 11.57 -24.88 -35.72
CA ARG A 6 10.13 -24.73 -35.42
C ARG A 6 9.78 -25.16 -34.01
N THR A 7 10.30 -26.30 -33.57
CA THR A 7 10.11 -26.79 -32.21
C THR A 7 10.68 -25.79 -31.19
N ARG A 8 11.86 -25.22 -31.46
CA ARG A 8 12.48 -24.20 -30.60
C ARG A 8 11.63 -22.92 -30.50
N SER A 9 11.08 -22.43 -31.62
CA SER A 9 10.21 -21.25 -31.63
C SER A 9 8.91 -21.49 -30.86
N ILE A 10 8.31 -22.67 -30.98
CA ILE A 10 7.10 -23.05 -30.24
C ILE A 10 7.38 -23.09 -28.73
N ILE A 11 8.49 -23.70 -28.30
CA ILE A 11 8.88 -23.76 -26.89
C ILE A 11 9.09 -22.35 -26.34
N LYS A 12 9.77 -21.48 -27.09
CA LYS A 12 9.96 -20.07 -26.73
C LYS A 12 8.62 -19.35 -26.55
N PHE A 13 7.69 -19.49 -27.50
CA PHE A 13 6.36 -18.91 -27.40
C PHE A 13 5.59 -19.40 -26.16
N LEU A 14 5.54 -20.71 -25.93
CA LEU A 14 4.81 -21.30 -24.79
C LEU A 14 5.40 -20.85 -23.44
N PHE A 15 6.73 -20.80 -23.34
CA PHE A 15 7.41 -20.30 -22.14
C PHE A 15 7.01 -18.85 -21.84
N TRP A 16 7.12 -17.96 -22.83
CA TRP A 16 6.79 -16.55 -22.62
C TRP A 16 5.29 -16.32 -22.43
N ALA A 17 4.42 -17.17 -22.99
CA ALA A 17 2.98 -17.10 -22.75
C ALA A 17 2.64 -17.43 -21.29
N ALA A 18 3.25 -18.50 -20.75
CA ALA A 18 3.11 -18.86 -19.35
C ALA A 18 3.70 -17.79 -18.42
N ALA A 19 4.87 -17.24 -18.76
CA ALA A 19 5.50 -16.16 -18.00
C ALA A 19 4.63 -14.89 -17.98
N SER A 20 4.06 -14.49 -19.12
CA SER A 20 3.11 -13.38 -19.21
C SER A 20 1.87 -13.63 -18.35
N ALA A 21 1.25 -14.81 -18.46
CA ALA A 21 0.08 -15.16 -17.65
C ALA A 21 0.39 -15.13 -16.14
N GLY A 22 1.55 -15.67 -15.73
CA GLY A 22 2.02 -15.63 -14.35
C GLY A 22 2.28 -14.20 -13.84
N ALA A 23 2.89 -13.35 -14.67
CA ALA A 23 3.13 -11.94 -14.35
C ALA A 23 1.83 -11.15 -14.15
N PHE A 24 0.84 -11.34 -15.04
CA PHE A 24 -0.48 -10.71 -14.90
C PHE A 24 -1.23 -11.23 -13.68
N TRP A 25 -1.23 -12.55 -13.46
CA TRP A 25 -1.85 -13.13 -12.27
C TRP A 25 -1.22 -12.60 -10.99
N TYR A 26 0.10 -12.55 -10.91
CA TYR A 26 0.81 -12.01 -9.76
C TYR A 26 0.51 -10.53 -9.53
N ALA A 27 0.49 -9.72 -10.60
CA ALA A 27 0.09 -8.32 -10.52
C ALA A 27 -1.31 -8.20 -9.93
N VAL A 28 -2.30 -8.86 -10.55
CA VAL A 28 -3.71 -8.80 -10.14
C VAL A 28 -3.88 -9.28 -8.70
N HIS A 29 -3.30 -10.42 -8.33
CA HIS A 29 -3.36 -10.94 -6.96
C HIS A 29 -2.75 -9.96 -5.96
N PHE A 30 -1.64 -9.30 -6.31
CA PHE A 30 -1.02 -8.30 -5.45
C PHE A 30 -1.88 -7.03 -5.29
N TYR A 31 -2.57 -6.59 -6.35
CA TYR A 31 -3.54 -5.49 -6.29
C TYR A 31 -4.79 -5.84 -5.48
N THR A 32 -5.36 -7.05 -5.68
CA THR A 32 -6.63 -7.45 -5.06
C THR A 32 -6.48 -7.92 -3.62
N SER A 33 -5.30 -8.42 -3.21
CA SER A 33 -5.02 -8.83 -1.83
C SER A 33 -4.92 -7.67 -0.84
N GLY A 34 -5.07 -6.41 -1.28
CA GLY A 34 -5.00 -5.24 -0.40
C GLY A 34 -3.59 -4.89 0.08
N ARG A 35 -2.56 -5.69 -0.23
CA ARG A 35 -1.15 -5.44 0.13
C ARG A 35 -0.66 -4.06 -0.31
N MET A 36 -1.16 -3.56 -1.44
CA MET A 36 -0.83 -2.22 -1.91
C MET A 36 -1.44 -1.13 -1.03
N VAL A 37 -2.65 -1.34 -0.48
CA VAL A 37 -3.31 -0.44 0.50
C VAL A 37 -2.45 -0.28 1.76
N HIS A 38 -1.80 -1.35 2.22
CA HIS A 38 -0.83 -1.29 3.31
C HIS A 38 0.39 -0.42 2.99
N TRP A 39 0.77 -0.27 1.73
CA TRP A 39 1.87 0.60 1.32
C TRP A 39 1.46 2.07 1.19
N TYR A 40 0.17 2.38 1.14
CA TYR A 40 -0.34 3.75 1.15
C TYR A 40 -0.42 4.27 2.60
N TYR A 41 0.71 4.27 3.30
CA TYR A 41 0.77 4.64 4.70
C TYR A 41 0.28 6.07 4.94
N TYR A 42 -0.68 6.20 5.83
CA TYR A 42 -1.06 7.47 6.43
C TYR A 42 0.08 7.90 7.36
N GLN A 43 0.74 9.02 7.08
CA GLN A 43 1.72 9.60 8.01
C GLN A 43 1.01 10.36 9.13
N ALA A 44 1.56 10.30 10.34
CA ALA A 44 1.11 11.11 11.44
C ALA A 44 1.27 12.61 11.09
N LYS A 45 0.21 13.41 11.27
CA LYS A 45 0.24 14.85 10.97
C LYS A 45 0.81 15.70 12.12
N ALA A 46 0.84 15.13 13.31
CA ALA A 46 1.28 15.75 14.54
C ALA A 46 1.87 14.69 15.45
N ASP A 47 2.67 15.12 16.41
CA ASP A 47 3.20 14.26 17.47
C ASP A 47 2.07 13.84 18.41
N GLY A 48 2.07 12.57 18.81
CA GLY A 48 1.03 12.04 19.68
C GLY A 48 0.96 10.52 19.68
N TYR A 49 -0.26 9.99 19.79
CA TYR A 49 -0.52 8.55 19.88
C TYR A 49 -1.45 8.10 18.76
N ALA A 50 -0.96 7.19 17.91
CA ALA A 50 -1.76 6.49 16.93
C ALA A 50 -2.73 5.54 17.63
N VAL A 51 -4.00 5.60 17.24
CA VAL A 51 -5.09 4.87 17.88
C VAL A 51 -6.10 4.34 16.87
N ASN A 52 -6.80 3.26 17.24
CA ASN A 52 -7.97 2.78 16.51
C ASN A 52 -9.26 3.33 17.13
N ALA A 53 -9.77 4.44 16.59
CA ALA A 53 -10.95 5.13 17.10
C ALA A 53 -12.21 4.27 17.15
N ARG A 54 -12.29 3.21 16.31
CA ARG A 54 -13.42 2.27 16.36
C ARG A 54 -13.46 1.48 17.67
N ALA A 55 -12.30 1.24 18.30
CA ALA A 55 -12.20 0.41 19.50
C ALA A 55 -12.75 1.09 20.76
N PHE A 56 -12.93 2.41 20.75
CA PHE A 56 -13.37 3.20 21.90
C PHE A 56 -14.44 4.21 21.53
N MET A 57 -15.26 3.95 20.52
CA MET A 57 -16.35 4.87 20.17
C MET A 57 -17.37 5.00 21.29
N ASP A 58 -17.56 3.99 22.12
CA ASP A 58 -18.56 3.98 23.18
C ASP A 58 -18.04 4.54 24.52
N ALA A 59 -16.84 5.13 24.54
CA ALA A 59 -16.27 5.68 25.78
C ALA A 59 -16.98 6.97 26.21
N THR A 60 -17.24 7.11 27.51
CA THR A 60 -17.83 8.30 28.13
C THR A 60 -16.97 8.76 29.32
N PRO A 61 -17.21 9.96 29.89
CA PRO A 61 -16.52 10.38 31.12
C PRO A 61 -16.72 9.42 32.30
N GLU A 62 -17.88 8.76 32.38
CA GLU A 62 -18.25 7.80 33.42
C GLU A 62 -17.66 6.41 33.14
N LYS A 63 -17.46 6.07 31.86
CA LYS A 63 -16.85 4.82 31.41
C LYS A 63 -15.75 5.10 30.38
N PRO A 64 -14.58 5.57 30.83
CA PRO A 64 -13.50 5.91 29.92
C PRO A 64 -12.84 4.66 29.33
N ALA A 65 -12.29 4.80 28.13
CA ALA A 65 -11.50 3.75 27.50
C ALA A 65 -10.03 3.89 27.89
N ALA A 66 -9.45 2.84 28.44
CA ALA A 66 -8.03 2.77 28.78
C ALA A 66 -7.28 2.05 27.64
N LEU A 67 -6.45 2.78 26.89
CA LEU A 67 -5.64 2.21 25.83
C LEU A 67 -4.23 1.93 26.34
N THR A 68 -3.77 0.70 26.13
CA THR A 68 -2.39 0.33 26.46
C THR A 68 -1.43 0.98 25.48
N VAL A 69 -0.47 1.75 25.98
CA VAL A 69 0.60 2.32 25.15
C VAL A 69 1.71 1.29 24.99
N GLY A 70 2.09 1.02 23.75
CA GLY A 70 3.20 0.11 23.44
C GLY A 70 3.73 0.33 22.04
N ASP A 71 4.78 -0.41 21.68
CA ASP A 71 5.32 -0.39 20.32
C ASP A 71 4.67 -1.51 19.49
N PHE A 72 3.46 -1.24 19.01
CA PHE A 72 2.68 -2.20 18.23
C PHE A 72 2.80 -1.91 16.73
N SER A 73 3.14 -2.92 15.93
CA SER A 73 3.09 -2.81 14.47
C SER A 73 1.66 -2.72 13.93
N THR A 74 0.72 -3.33 14.65
CA THR A 74 -0.71 -3.41 14.32
C THR A 74 -1.52 -3.06 15.56
N LEU A 75 -2.52 -2.17 15.43
CA LEU A 75 -3.36 -1.76 16.55
C LEU A 75 -4.63 -2.62 16.62
N GLU A 76 -4.66 -3.52 17.61
CA GLU A 76 -5.80 -4.38 17.91
C GLU A 76 -6.52 -3.91 19.18
N GLY A 77 -7.80 -3.57 19.05
CA GLY A 77 -8.62 -3.13 20.18
C GLY A 77 -8.09 -1.85 20.85
N LEU A 78 -8.02 -1.85 22.18
CA LEU A 78 -7.64 -0.72 23.02
C LEU A 78 -6.12 -0.57 23.14
N GLN A 79 -5.46 -0.36 22.00
CA GLN A 79 -4.01 -0.15 21.91
C GLN A 79 -3.69 1.23 21.33
N ALA A 80 -2.57 1.77 21.78
CA ALA A 80 -2.02 3.03 21.30
C ALA A 80 -0.51 2.90 21.07
N ARG A 81 0.00 3.60 20.05
CA ARG A 81 1.44 3.68 19.75
C ARG A 81 1.88 5.13 19.69
N ALA A 82 2.97 5.47 20.36
CA ALA A 82 3.57 6.80 20.22
C ALA A 82 4.11 7.02 18.80
N VAL A 83 3.78 8.16 18.19
CA VAL A 83 4.20 8.53 16.84
C VAL A 83 4.59 10.01 16.78
N LYS A 84 5.60 10.33 15.98
CA LYS A 84 5.99 11.70 15.66
C LYS A 84 5.39 12.11 14.31
N LYS A 85 5.28 13.42 14.08
CA LYS A 85 4.87 13.98 12.81
C LYS A 85 5.77 13.46 11.69
N GLY A 86 5.15 12.88 10.66
CA GLY A 86 5.84 12.25 9.54
C GLY A 86 6.07 10.75 9.70
N ASP A 87 5.92 10.20 10.91
CA ASP A 87 6.03 8.76 11.14
C ASP A 87 4.91 8.00 10.44
N VAL A 88 5.23 6.78 10.04
CA VAL A 88 4.26 5.84 9.47
C VAL A 88 3.33 5.36 10.57
N LEU A 89 2.02 5.48 10.35
CA LEU A 89 1.04 4.96 11.29
C LEU A 89 1.03 3.41 11.27
N PRO A 90 0.88 2.77 12.44
CA PRO A 90 0.73 1.32 12.55
C PRO A 90 -0.55 0.85 11.85
N GLU A 91 -0.60 -0.44 11.50
CA GLU A 91 -1.77 -1.02 10.84
C GLU A 91 -3.03 -0.87 11.70
N HIS A 92 -4.19 -0.69 11.04
CA HIS A 92 -5.49 -0.41 11.66
C HIS A 92 -5.60 0.89 12.48
N ALA A 93 -4.56 1.73 12.52
CA ALA A 93 -4.69 3.09 13.04
C ALA A 93 -5.71 3.88 12.21
N THR A 94 -6.65 4.53 12.90
CA THR A 94 -7.67 5.38 12.25
C THR A 94 -7.50 6.86 12.58
N GLY A 95 -6.55 7.21 13.44
CA GLY A 95 -6.27 8.59 13.84
C GLY A 95 -5.09 8.71 14.80
N VAL A 96 -4.76 9.95 15.15
CA VAL A 96 -3.68 10.29 16.09
C VAL A 96 -4.21 11.26 17.13
N ILE A 97 -4.19 10.89 18.40
CA ILE A 97 -4.46 11.83 19.51
C ILE A 97 -3.20 12.66 19.71
N SER A 98 -3.25 13.96 19.40
CA SER A 98 -2.08 14.84 19.48
C SER A 98 -1.66 15.12 20.92
N LEU A 99 -0.38 15.44 21.12
CA LEU A 99 0.12 15.89 22.42
C LEU A 99 -0.61 17.15 22.92
N GLU A 100 -1.00 18.07 22.02
CA GLU A 100 -1.82 19.24 22.36
C GLU A 100 -3.17 18.82 22.97
N THR A 101 -3.82 17.81 22.39
CA THR A 101 -5.09 17.28 22.90
C THR A 101 -4.93 16.65 24.29
N LEU A 102 -3.76 16.05 24.57
CA LEU A 102 -3.44 15.51 25.89
C LEU A 102 -3.12 16.60 26.92
N ALA A 103 -2.47 17.68 26.49
CA ALA A 103 -2.19 18.83 27.34
C ALA A 103 -3.47 19.54 27.79
N GLU A 104 -4.51 19.55 26.95
CA GLU A 104 -5.83 20.06 27.34
C GLU A 104 -6.49 19.23 28.45
N GLY A 105 -6.17 17.94 28.58
CA GLY A 105 -6.62 17.04 29.65
C GLY A 105 -8.13 16.75 29.71
N ARG A 106 -8.95 17.42 28.89
CA ARG A 106 -10.41 17.29 28.90
C ARG A 106 -10.91 16.01 28.21
N ARG A 107 -10.24 15.60 27.14
CA ARG A 107 -10.75 14.56 26.21
C ARG A 107 -9.96 13.26 26.27
N ALA A 108 -8.66 13.37 26.50
CA ALA A 108 -7.77 12.26 26.77
C ALA A 108 -6.71 12.68 27.79
N SER A 109 -6.29 11.74 28.64
CA SER A 109 -5.19 11.91 29.59
C SER A 109 -4.21 10.75 29.47
N LEU A 110 -2.94 11.01 29.76
CA LEU A 110 -1.92 9.97 29.87
C LEU A 110 -1.65 9.73 31.35
N GLU A 111 -2.06 8.56 31.85
CA GLU A 111 -1.94 8.19 33.26
C GLU A 111 -1.14 6.89 33.36
N GLY A 112 0.07 6.96 33.94
CA GLY A 112 0.88 5.77 34.23
C GLY A 112 1.23 4.89 33.02
N GLY A 113 1.38 5.46 31.81
CA GLY A 113 1.63 4.70 30.59
C GLY A 113 0.38 4.14 29.91
N THR A 114 -0.81 4.49 30.40
CA THR A 114 -2.09 4.17 29.78
C THR A 114 -2.73 5.46 29.26
N LEU A 115 -3.22 5.41 28.02
CA LEU A 115 -3.89 6.53 27.39
C LEU A 115 -5.39 6.41 27.65
N THR A 116 -5.92 7.24 28.53
CA THR A 116 -7.34 7.23 28.93
C THR A 116 -8.13 8.19 28.07
N VAL A 117 -9.12 7.70 27.32
CA VAL A 117 -10.00 8.49 26.44
C VAL A 117 -11.39 8.59 27.06
N LYS A 118 -11.86 9.82 27.29
CA LYS A 118 -13.12 10.12 27.99
C LYS A 118 -14.23 10.57 27.04
N ILE A 119 -13.90 11.31 25.98
CA ILE A 119 -14.89 11.90 25.06
C ILE A 119 -14.46 11.71 23.60
N PRO A 120 -14.67 10.53 23.00
CA PRO A 120 -14.24 10.20 21.65
C PRO A 120 -14.96 10.99 20.56
N TRP A 121 -16.19 11.45 20.81
CA TRP A 121 -16.99 12.25 19.86
C TRP A 121 -16.56 13.71 19.78
N GLU A 122 -15.92 14.28 20.81
CA GLU A 122 -15.39 15.63 20.71
C GLU A 122 -14.02 15.68 20.02
N LEU A 123 -13.26 14.58 20.09
CA LEU A 123 -12.06 14.39 19.25
C LEU A 123 -12.41 14.47 17.76
N LYS A 124 -13.67 14.22 17.37
CA LYS A 124 -14.22 14.28 16.01
C LYS A 124 -14.43 15.69 15.46
N GLN A 125 -14.41 16.74 16.31
CA GLN A 125 -14.76 18.11 15.92
C GLN A 125 -13.60 19.12 16.00
N ALA A 126 -12.45 18.76 16.57
CA ALA A 126 -11.24 19.55 16.45
C ALA A 126 -10.76 19.52 14.99
N LYS A 127 -10.50 20.68 14.38
CA LYS A 127 -9.97 20.81 13.00
C LYS A 127 -8.78 19.86 12.80
N GLY A 128 -9.01 18.71 12.16
CA GLY A 128 -7.97 17.69 11.98
C GLY A 128 -8.48 16.26 12.00
N PHE A 129 -9.60 15.99 12.68
CA PHE A 129 -10.24 14.67 12.70
C PHE A 129 -11.50 14.66 11.85
N LYS A 130 -11.42 14.15 10.61
CA LYS A 130 -12.60 13.73 9.85
C LYS A 130 -12.81 12.23 10.03
N TYR A 131 -14.01 11.83 10.45
CA TYR A 131 -14.38 10.43 10.44
C TYR A 131 -14.45 9.91 9.00
N LYS A 132 -13.79 8.76 8.81
CA LYS A 132 -13.86 7.67 7.82
C LYS A 132 -14.43 7.84 6.40
N ASP A 133 -15.23 8.83 6.07
CA ASP A 133 -15.80 8.98 4.72
C ASP A 133 -15.17 10.08 3.86
N THR A 134 -14.23 10.86 4.39
CA THR A 134 -13.56 11.93 3.60
C THR A 134 -12.05 11.80 3.52
N PHE A 135 -11.48 10.70 4.00
CA PHE A 135 -10.02 10.49 4.05
C PHE A 135 -9.49 9.39 3.13
N THR A 136 -10.26 8.95 2.15
CA THR A 136 -9.69 8.02 1.16
C THR A 136 -8.57 8.67 0.34
N HIS A 137 -8.43 10.01 0.27
CA HIS A 137 -7.49 10.62 -0.70
C HIS A 137 -6.70 11.88 -0.29
N LYS A 138 -6.87 12.50 0.90
CA LYS A 138 -6.31 13.85 1.10
C LYS A 138 -4.85 13.96 1.56
N ASN A 139 -4.21 12.91 2.08
CA ASN A 139 -2.80 12.95 2.50
C ASN A 139 -2.13 11.56 2.46
N ILE A 140 -2.49 10.73 1.47
CA ILE A 140 -1.77 9.49 1.24
C ILE A 140 -0.46 9.88 0.57
N LYS A 141 0.66 9.81 1.31
CA LYS A 141 1.96 9.78 0.65
C LYS A 141 2.19 8.36 0.18
N THR A 142 2.17 8.19 -1.13
CA THR A 142 2.52 6.94 -1.80
C THR A 142 3.89 6.49 -1.30
N ASN A 143 4.00 5.28 -0.76
CA ASN A 143 5.30 4.71 -0.40
C ASN A 143 6.18 4.67 -1.67
N PRO A 144 7.42 5.19 -1.65
CA PRO A 144 8.33 5.12 -2.79
C PRO A 144 8.50 3.70 -3.35
N LEU A 145 8.42 2.68 -2.49
CA LEU A 145 8.45 1.27 -2.89
C LEU A 145 7.25 0.86 -3.73
N SER A 146 6.07 1.46 -3.55
CA SER A 146 4.92 1.21 -4.44
C SER A 146 5.18 1.79 -5.82
N GLY A 147 5.84 2.94 -5.92
CA GLY A 147 6.29 3.50 -7.20
C GLY A 147 7.31 2.59 -7.90
N LEU A 148 8.35 2.16 -7.18
CA LEU A 148 9.36 1.24 -7.69
C LEU A 148 8.74 -0.10 -8.13
N TRP A 149 7.83 -0.66 -7.34
CA TRP A 149 7.14 -1.91 -7.66
C TRP A 149 6.33 -1.80 -8.96
N ASN A 150 5.61 -0.69 -9.15
CA ASN A 150 4.88 -0.45 -10.40
C ASN A 150 5.82 -0.44 -11.61
N ILE A 151 6.95 0.27 -11.51
CA ILE A 151 7.95 0.34 -12.59
C ILE A 151 8.50 -1.06 -12.90
N VAL A 152 8.88 -1.82 -11.88
CA VAL A 152 9.40 -3.18 -12.03
C VAL A 152 8.36 -4.11 -12.66
N MET A 153 7.10 -4.04 -12.21
CA MET A 153 6.03 -4.90 -12.74
C MET A 153 5.67 -4.57 -14.18
N VAL A 154 5.56 -3.29 -14.53
CA VAL A 154 5.33 -2.85 -15.91
C VAL A 154 6.50 -3.26 -16.80
N GLY A 155 7.73 -3.11 -16.33
CA GLY A 155 8.93 -3.56 -17.04
C GLY A 155 8.92 -5.07 -17.28
N LEU A 156 8.63 -5.87 -16.25
CA LEU A 156 8.58 -7.32 -16.35
C LEU A 156 7.47 -7.79 -17.30
N ILE A 157 6.27 -7.23 -17.20
CA ILE A 157 5.15 -7.52 -18.12
C ILE A 157 5.53 -7.13 -19.55
N GLY A 158 6.14 -5.95 -19.74
CA GLY A 158 6.59 -5.47 -21.05
C GLY A 158 7.63 -6.40 -21.69
N VAL A 159 8.60 -6.87 -20.92
CA VAL A 159 9.61 -7.85 -21.37
C VAL A 159 8.95 -9.18 -21.73
N CYS A 160 8.08 -9.72 -20.87
CA CYS A 160 7.38 -10.96 -21.14
C CYS A 160 6.52 -10.88 -22.41
N LEU A 161 5.77 -9.79 -22.59
CA LEU A 161 4.95 -9.56 -23.78
C LEU A 161 5.79 -9.34 -25.04
N GLY A 162 6.92 -8.63 -24.93
CA GLY A 162 7.85 -8.43 -26.05
C GLY A 162 8.42 -9.74 -26.57
N TYR A 163 8.92 -10.59 -25.67
CA TYR A 163 9.43 -11.91 -26.06
C TYR A 163 8.33 -12.90 -26.46
N LEU A 164 7.12 -12.76 -25.93
CA LEU A 164 5.94 -13.50 -26.39
C LEU A 164 5.63 -13.14 -27.85
N ALA A 165 5.61 -11.85 -28.18
CA ALA A 165 5.39 -11.38 -29.55
C ALA A 165 6.50 -11.87 -30.49
N GLU A 166 7.77 -11.81 -30.06
CA GLU A 166 8.89 -12.36 -30.83
C GLU A 166 8.73 -13.87 -31.07
N GLY A 167 8.44 -14.64 -30.02
CA GLY A 167 8.18 -16.08 -30.11
C GLY A 167 6.99 -16.42 -31.02
N PHE A 168 5.94 -15.61 -31.00
CA PHE A 168 4.79 -15.74 -31.88
C PHE A 168 5.17 -15.49 -33.35
N THR A 169 5.89 -14.40 -33.63
CA THR A 169 6.36 -14.10 -34.99
C THR A 169 7.34 -15.14 -35.51
N ASP A 170 8.25 -15.64 -34.66
CA ASP A 170 9.18 -16.72 -34.98
C ASP A 170 8.44 -18.04 -35.28
N MET A 171 7.38 -18.36 -34.51
CA MET A 171 6.55 -19.54 -34.73
C MET A 171 5.81 -19.47 -36.09
N LEU A 172 5.33 -18.28 -36.46
CA LEU A 172 4.67 -18.03 -37.75
C LEU A 172 5.64 -17.89 -38.93
N GLY A 173 6.95 -17.90 -38.68
CA GLY A 173 7.97 -17.67 -39.71
C GLY A 173 8.01 -16.23 -40.22
N LEU A 174 7.36 -15.30 -39.52
CA LEU A 174 7.29 -13.88 -39.83
C LEU A 174 8.51 -13.17 -39.23
N LYS A 175 9.71 -13.50 -39.68
CA LYS A 175 10.89 -12.71 -39.28
C LYS A 175 10.83 -11.36 -39.99
N PHE A 176 10.77 -10.27 -39.23
CA PHE A 176 11.13 -8.96 -39.74
C PHE A 176 12.57 -9.05 -40.24
N LYS A 177 12.77 -9.04 -41.56
CA LYS A 177 14.11 -8.86 -42.12
C LYS A 177 14.64 -7.54 -41.55
N LYS A 178 15.90 -7.55 -41.09
CA LYS A 178 16.63 -6.33 -40.74
C LYS A 178 16.40 -5.33 -41.87
N ILE A 179 16.00 -4.10 -41.55
CA ILE A 179 15.96 -3.03 -42.53
C ILE A 179 17.42 -2.84 -42.98
N ASP A 180 17.73 -3.30 -44.20
CA ASP A 180 19.03 -3.03 -44.80
C ASP A 180 19.10 -1.53 -45.05
N HIS A 181 19.93 -0.83 -44.29
CA HIS A 181 20.37 0.51 -44.66
C HIS A 181 21.36 0.35 -45.81
N SER A 182 20.84 0.21 -47.04
CA SER A 182 21.63 0.50 -48.22
C SER A 182 21.86 2.00 -48.24
N VAL A 183 23.02 2.45 -47.76
CA VAL A 183 23.52 3.78 -48.07
C VAL A 183 23.80 3.77 -49.57
N GLY A 184 22.95 4.42 -50.35
CA GLY A 184 23.16 4.61 -51.78
C GLY A 184 24.46 5.40 -51.99
N HIS A 185 25.41 4.77 -52.68
CA HIS A 185 26.58 5.43 -53.25
C HIS A 185 26.24 6.01 -54.62
#